data_AF-A0A3S9Q3C4-F1
#
_entry.id   AF-A0A3S9Q3C4-F1
#
_cell.length_a   1.000
_cell.length_b   1.000
_cell.length_c   1.000
_cell.angle_alpha   90.00
_cell.angle_beta   90.00
_cell.angle_gamma   90.00
#
_symmetry.space_group_name_H-M   'P 1'
#
loop_
_entity.id
_entity.type
_entity.pdbx_description
1 polymer ?
#
loop_
_entity_poly.entity_id
_entity_poly.type
_entity_poly.pdbx_seq_one_letter_code
_entity_poly.pdbx_strand_id
1 'polypeptide(L)'
;MNIIFVADIFGLTEEFKHLCQQVVLKLEASTGIKCRSHLLGPYQQQPALFASENDAYQYFMANVTLAGYVKKLEKIGSQLQLQQQTQLNESNDTFLVGFSVGAVLFGNFFHSMNVYKAYLQKT
;
A
#
# COMPACT_ATOMS: atom_id res chain seq x y z
N MET A 1 3.40 -10.16 11.29
CA MET A 1 3.67 -8.82 10.72
C MET A 1 2.80 -8.57 9.50
N ASN A 2 2.16 -7.40 9.43
CA ASN A 2 1.41 -6.95 8.25
C ASN A 2 2.25 -5.98 7.42
N ILE A 3 2.12 -6.05 6.09
CA ILE A 3 2.74 -5.09 5.17
C ILE A 3 1.66 -4.59 4.22
N ILE A 4 1.40 -3.29 4.21
CA ILE A 4 0.51 -2.64 3.26
C ILE A 4 1.37 -2.01 2.18
N PHE A 5 1.24 -2.49 0.95
CA PHE A 5 1.87 -1.90 -0.22
C PHE A 5 0.87 -0.97 -0.92
N VAL A 6 1.20 0.31 -0.97
CA VAL A 6 0.41 1.36 -1.61
C VAL A 6 1.00 1.65 -2.98
N ALA A 7 0.24 1.30 -4.02
CA ALA A 7 0.67 1.46 -5.40
C ALA A 7 0.83 2.92 -5.82
N ASP A 8 1.51 3.11 -6.95
CA ASP A 8 1.55 4.39 -7.63
C ASP A 8 0.25 4.65 -8.43
N ILE A 9 0.24 5.72 -9.24
CA ILE A 9 -0.90 6.10 -10.08
C ILE A 9 -1.27 5.03 -11.11
N PHE A 10 -0.37 4.11 -11.47
CA PHE A 10 -0.69 3.05 -12.40
C PHE A 10 -1.48 1.93 -11.71
N GLY A 11 -1.55 1.93 -10.38
CA GLY A 11 -2.33 0.99 -9.60
C GLY A 11 -1.70 -0.39 -9.51
N LEU A 12 -2.52 -1.43 -9.42
CA LEU A 12 -2.08 -2.79 -9.12
C LEU A 12 -1.67 -3.54 -10.39
N THR A 13 -0.62 -3.08 -11.06
CA THR A 13 -0.05 -3.78 -12.22
C THR A 13 0.56 -5.12 -11.81
N GLU A 14 0.78 -6.02 -12.77
CA GLU A 14 1.40 -7.32 -12.49
C GLU A 14 2.86 -7.16 -12.02
N GLU A 15 3.58 -6.19 -12.58
CA GLU A 15 4.95 -5.85 -12.15
C GLU A 15 4.97 -5.40 -10.70
N PHE A 16 4.00 -4.56 -10.30
CA PHE A 16 3.87 -4.11 -8.91
C PHE A 16 3.57 -5.28 -7.97
N LYS A 17 2.63 -6.16 -8.32
CA LYS A 17 2.28 -7.34 -7.52
C LYS A 17 3.49 -8.26 -7.35
N HIS A 18 4.21 -8.53 -8.44
CA HIS A 18 5.39 -9.38 -8.42
C HIS A 18 6.51 -8.77 -7.57
N LEU A 19 6.75 -7.46 -7.68
CA LEU A 19 7.70 -6.76 -6.82
C LEU A 19 7.34 -6.92 -5.33
N CYS A 20 6.08 -6.70 -4.98
CA CYS A 20 5.61 -6.84 -3.59
C CYS A 20 5.81 -8.27 -3.07
N GLN A 21 5.49 -9.29 -3.88
CA GLN A 21 5.73 -10.69 -3.53
C GLN A 21 7.23 -10.98 -3.31
N GLN A 22 8.10 -10.47 -4.17
CA GLN A 22 9.55 -10.63 -4.00
C GLN A 22 10.06 -9.97 -2.73
N VAL A 23 9.57 -8.76 -2.41
CA VAL A 23 9.93 -8.07 -1.16
C VAL A 23 9.52 -8.90 0.05
N VAL A 24 8.29 -9.42 0.06
CA VAL A 24 7.78 -10.29 1.14
C VAL A 24 8.66 -11.54 1.28
N LEU A 25 8.90 -12.28 0.19
CA LEU A 25 9.71 -13.50 0.23
C LEU A 25 11.13 -13.24 0.76
N LYS A 26 11.77 -12.15 0.31
CA LYS A 26 13.10 -11.76 0.78
C LYS A 26 13.09 -11.41 2.27
N LEU A 27 12.08 -10.68 2.73
CA LEU A 27 11.95 -10.28 4.12
C LEU A 27 11.69 -11.47 5.05
N GLU A 28 10.80 -12.39 4.64
CA GLU A 28 10.56 -13.64 5.37
C GLU A 28 11.84 -14.48 5.46
N ALA A 29 12.58 -14.59 4.35
CA ALA A 29 13.83 -15.35 4.31
C ALA A 29 14.94 -14.73 5.18
N SER A 30 15.03 -13.39 5.24
CA SER A 30 16.08 -12.70 6.00
C SER A 30 15.78 -12.58 7.50
N THR A 31 14.50 -12.54 7.88
CA THR A 31 14.07 -12.30 9.26
C THR A 31 13.50 -13.53 9.96
N GLY A 32 13.04 -14.53 9.21
CA GLY A 32 12.28 -15.66 9.74
C GLY A 32 10.84 -15.31 10.16
N ILE A 33 10.41 -14.05 9.99
CA ILE A 33 9.09 -13.57 10.40
C ILE A 33 8.09 -13.74 9.26
N LYS A 34 6.94 -14.33 9.55
CA LYS A 34 5.84 -14.44 8.59
C LYS A 34 5.13 -13.11 8.35
N CYS A 35 4.91 -12.81 7.08
CA CYS A 35 4.39 -11.54 6.59
C CYS A 35 3.03 -11.75 5.92
N ARG A 36 2.05 -10.93 6.30
CA ARG A 36 0.76 -10.82 5.60
C ARG A 36 0.78 -9.55 4.74
N SER A 37 0.77 -9.71 3.42
CA SER A 37 0.81 -8.59 2.48
C SER A 37 -0.57 -8.14 2.04
N HIS A 38 -0.80 -6.83 2.05
CA HIS A 38 -2.02 -6.17 1.62
C HIS A 38 -1.68 -5.21 0.50
N LEU A 39 -2.32 -5.35 -0.67
CA LEU A 39 -2.07 -4.48 -1.81
C LEU A 39 -3.17 -3.43 -1.92
N LEU A 40 -2.80 -2.16 -2.02
CA LEU A 40 -3.72 -1.04 -2.07
C LEU A 40 -3.48 -0.20 -3.33
N GLY A 41 -4.40 -0.31 -4.30
CA GLY A 41 -4.42 0.54 -5.49
C GLY A 41 -5.38 1.74 -5.37
N PRO A 42 -5.17 2.80 -6.16
CA PRO A 42 -6.06 3.96 -6.16
C PRO A 42 -7.41 3.65 -6.79
N TYR A 43 -7.49 2.67 -7.69
CA TYR A 43 -8.69 2.36 -8.46
C TYR A 43 -9.49 1.21 -7.84
N GLN A 44 -10.82 1.27 -7.95
CA GLN A 44 -11.70 0.17 -7.54
C GLN A 44 -11.79 -0.91 -8.63
N GLN A 45 -11.84 -0.47 -9.90
CA GLN A 45 -11.64 -1.31 -11.06
C GLN A 45 -10.37 -0.81 -11.75
N GLN A 46 -9.36 -1.68 -11.83
CA GLN A 46 -8.07 -1.35 -12.42
C GLN A 46 -8.28 -1.03 -13.91
N PRO A 47 -7.91 0.18 -14.39
CA PRO A 47 -7.96 0.49 -15.81
C PRO A 47 -7.04 -0.45 -16.59
N ALA A 48 -7.46 -0.83 -17.80
CA ALA A 48 -6.82 -1.89 -18.56
C ALA A 48 -5.35 -1.59 -18.88
N LEU A 49 -4.97 -0.32 -19.09
CA LEU A 49 -3.61 0.24 -19.12
C LEU A 49 -3.71 1.76 -19.37
N PHE A 50 -2.80 2.55 -18.81
CA PHE A 50 -2.63 3.96 -19.18
C PHE A 50 -1.52 4.08 -20.22
N ALA A 51 -1.73 4.92 -21.25
CA ALA A 51 -0.72 5.13 -22.28
C ALA A 51 0.46 5.98 -21.78
N SER A 52 0.25 6.80 -20.75
CA SER A 52 1.28 7.63 -20.15
C SER A 52 1.03 7.90 -18.66
N GLU A 53 2.06 8.41 -17.97
CA GLU A 53 1.95 8.86 -16.59
C GLU A 53 0.93 10.02 -16.46
N ASN A 54 0.91 10.94 -17.45
CA ASN A 54 -0.04 12.04 -17.47
C ASN A 54 -1.49 11.55 -17.53
N ASP A 55 -1.78 10.55 -18.37
CA ASP A 55 -3.14 9.99 -18.48
C ASP A 55 -3.58 9.34 -17.16
N ALA A 56 -2.67 8.61 -16.50
CA ALA A 56 -2.91 8.02 -15.20
C ALA A 56 -3.20 9.10 -14.14
N TYR A 57 -2.44 10.21 -14.12
CA TYR A 57 -2.70 11.33 -13.22
C TYR A 57 -4.03 12.02 -13.49
N GLN A 58 -4.35 12.31 -14.74
CA GLN A 58 -5.61 12.97 -15.09
C GLN A 58 -6.81 12.10 -14.67
N TYR A 59 -6.73 10.80 -14.96
CA TYR A 59 -7.76 9.85 -14.53
C TYR A 59 -7.84 9.76 -13.00
N PHE A 60 -6.71 9.66 -12.31
CA PHE A 60 -6.64 9.65 -10.86
C PHE A 60 -7.29 10.88 -10.26
N MET A 61 -6.97 12.07 -10.76
CA MET A 61 -7.51 13.32 -10.26
C MET A 61 -9.02 13.48 -10.53
N ALA A 62 -9.50 13.01 -11.67
CA ALA A 62 -10.92 13.08 -12.02
C ALA A 62 -11.78 12.06 -11.24
N ASN A 63 -11.25 10.86 -10.95
CA ASN A 63 -12.07 9.73 -10.48
C ASN A 63 -11.77 9.26 -9.05
N VAL A 64 -10.61 9.59 -8.49
CA VAL A 64 -10.18 9.08 -7.18
C VAL A 64 -9.81 10.22 -6.23
N THR A 65 -8.92 11.11 -6.66
CA THR A 65 -8.27 12.16 -5.85
C THR A 65 -7.37 11.62 -4.74
N LEU A 66 -6.44 12.45 -4.27
CA LEU A 66 -5.59 12.13 -3.12
C LEU A 66 -6.42 11.82 -1.87
N ALA A 67 -7.43 12.63 -1.58
CA ALA A 67 -8.29 12.46 -0.40
C ALA A 67 -9.08 11.13 -0.47
N GLY A 68 -9.59 10.75 -1.64
CA GLY A 68 -10.25 9.46 -1.83
C GLY A 68 -9.28 8.30 -1.61
N TYR A 69 -8.02 8.45 -2.03
CA TYR A 69 -7.02 7.41 -1.85
C TYR A 69 -6.57 7.28 -0.37
N VAL A 70 -6.42 8.39 0.35
CA VAL A 70 -6.18 8.39 1.81
C VAL A 70 -7.30 7.66 2.54
N LYS A 71 -8.58 7.92 2.21
CA LYS A 71 -9.72 7.23 2.84
C LYS A 71 -9.70 5.72 2.63
N LYS A 72 -9.21 5.24 1.47
CA LYS A 72 -9.03 3.80 1.23
C LYS A 72 -7.95 3.22 2.14
N LEU A 73 -6.86 3.95 2.33
CA LEU A 73 -5.78 3.56 3.25
C LEU A 73 -6.25 3.54 4.71
N GLU A 74 -7.05 4.52 5.13
CA GLU A 74 -7.70 4.53 6.45
C GLU A 74 -8.59 3.33 6.67
N LYS A 75 -9.41 2.99 5.68
CA LYS A 75 -10.31 1.84 5.78
C LYS A 75 -9.56 0.53 6.02
N ILE A 76 -8.48 0.28 5.27
CA ILE A 76 -7.68 -0.94 5.45
C ILE A 76 -6.91 -0.92 6.77
N GLY A 77 -6.38 0.23 7.18
CA GLY A 77 -5.72 0.40 8.48
C GLY A 77 -6.65 0.08 9.65
N SER A 78 -7.86 0.64 9.65
CA SER A 78 -8.87 0.37 10.69
C SER A 78 -9.33 -1.09 10.70
N GLN A 79 -9.49 -1.72 9.53
CA GLN A 79 -9.82 -3.15 9.45
C GLN A 79 -8.74 -4.02 10.08
N LEU A 80 -7.46 -3.70 9.81
CA LEU A 80 -6.34 -4.41 10.41
C LEU A 80 -6.27 -4.17 11.92
N GLN A 81 -6.51 -2.95 12.41
CA GLN A 81 -6.56 -2.66 13.85
C GLN A 81 -7.67 -3.46 14.56
N LEU A 82 -8.85 -3.55 13.96
CA LEU A 82 -9.95 -4.35 14.53
C LEU A 82 -9.62 -5.85 14.59
N GLN A 83 -8.95 -6.38 13.56
CA GLN A 83 -8.47 -7.77 13.58
C GLN A 83 -7.44 -8.01 14.69
N GLN A 84 -6.56 -7.03 14.94
CA GLN A 84 -5.53 -7.11 15.98
C GLN A 84 -6.11 -7.21 17.39
N GLN A 85 -7.24 -6.55 17.69
CA GLN A 85 -7.92 -6.67 18.99
C GLN A 85 -8.46 -8.07 19.27
N THR A 86 -8.67 -8.88 18.22
CA THR A 86 -9.23 -10.23 18.35
C THR A 86 -8.17 -11.35 18.39
N GLN A 87 -6.91 -11.06 18.04
CA GLN A 87 -5.83 -12.05 17.95
C GLN A 87 -4.69 -11.68 18.93
N LEU A 88 -4.70 -12.30 20.12
CA LEU A 88 -3.83 -11.94 21.26
C LEU A 88 -2.34 -12.38 21.13
N ASN A 89 -1.94 -13.14 20.11
CA ASN A 89 -0.65 -13.87 20.13
C ASN A 89 0.27 -13.70 18.89
N GLU A 90 0.03 -12.75 17.98
CA GLU A 90 0.95 -12.49 16.84
C GLU A 90 1.57 -11.08 16.91
N SER A 91 2.82 -10.92 16.45
CA SER A 91 3.41 -9.59 16.19
C SER A 91 2.54 -8.88 15.15
N ASN A 92 1.87 -7.83 15.63
CA ASN A 92 0.85 -7.08 14.93
C ASN A 92 1.38 -5.81 14.26
N ASP A 93 2.70 -5.67 14.17
CA ASP A 93 3.35 -4.54 13.51
C ASP A 93 2.88 -4.43 12.06
N THR A 94 2.49 -3.20 11.69
CA THR A 94 2.01 -2.89 10.34
C THR A 94 3.01 -1.96 9.66
N PHE A 95 3.68 -2.48 8.65
CA PHE A 95 4.58 -1.71 7.79
C PHE A 95 3.81 -1.15 6.59
N LEU A 96 4.13 0.08 6.22
CA LEU A 96 3.51 0.74 5.08
C LEU A 96 4.60 1.09 4.07
N VAL A 97 4.46 0.56 2.86
CA VAL A 97 5.41 0.75 1.76
C VAL A 97 4.66 1.44 0.63
N GLY A 98 5.20 2.53 0.11
CA GLY A 98 4.47 3.42 -0.79
C GLY A 98 5.33 3.82 -1.96
N PHE A 99 4.71 3.87 -3.13
CA PHE A 99 5.39 4.14 -4.38
C PHE A 99 4.82 5.41 -5.03
N SER A 100 5.69 6.37 -5.36
CA SER A 100 5.30 7.67 -5.95
C SER A 100 4.14 8.33 -5.17
N VAL A 101 2.97 8.58 -5.79
CA VAL A 101 1.78 9.11 -5.10
C VAL A 101 1.35 8.30 -3.87
N GLY A 102 1.59 6.98 -3.87
CA GLY A 102 1.31 6.13 -2.73
C GLY A 102 2.17 6.48 -1.51
N ALA A 103 3.40 6.98 -1.73
CA ALA A 103 4.26 7.48 -0.68
C ALA A 103 3.82 8.87 -0.15
N VAL A 104 3.17 9.68 -0.98
CA VAL A 104 2.62 11.00 -0.57
C VAL A 104 1.47 10.83 0.43
N LEU A 105 0.74 9.71 0.39
CA LEU A 105 -0.31 9.40 1.36
C LEU A 105 0.21 9.39 2.80
N PHE A 106 1.51 9.15 3.02
CA PHE A 106 2.09 9.02 4.34
C PHE A 106 2.09 10.32 5.14
N GLY A 107 2.20 11.48 4.49
CA GLY A 107 2.10 12.76 5.17
C GLY A 107 0.72 12.97 5.81
N ASN A 108 -0.32 12.38 5.22
CA ASN A 108 -1.71 12.57 5.62
C ASN A 108 -2.23 11.46 6.54
N PHE A 109 -1.65 10.25 6.49
CA PHE A 109 -2.17 9.07 7.20
C PHE A 109 -1.67 8.91 8.65
N PHE A 110 -0.55 9.54 9.01
CA PHE A 110 0.24 9.19 10.21
C PHE A 110 -0.39 9.53 11.57
N HIS A 111 -1.53 10.21 11.62
CA HIS A 111 -2.15 10.55 12.90
C HIS A 111 -2.81 9.36 13.62
N SER A 112 -2.87 8.16 13.02
CA SER A 112 -3.74 7.07 13.51
C SER A 112 -3.06 5.72 13.81
N MET A 113 -1.78 5.49 13.48
CA MET A 113 -1.13 4.17 13.60
C MET A 113 0.39 4.23 13.83
N ASN A 114 0.96 3.23 14.54
CA ASN A 114 2.39 2.95 14.55
C ASN A 114 2.82 2.40 13.18
N VAL A 115 3.17 3.32 12.27
CA VAL A 115 3.57 3.02 10.90
C VAL A 115 5.06 3.30 10.73
N TYR A 116 5.77 2.39 10.07
CA TYR A 116 7.16 2.59 9.66
C TYR A 116 7.23 2.87 8.16
N LYS A 117 8.00 3.90 7.76
CA LYS A 117 8.12 4.36 6.36
C LYS A 117 9.30 3.67 5.66
N ALA A 118 9.04 3.11 4.48
CA ALA A 118 10.08 2.75 3.52
C ALA A 118 9.77 3.38 2.16
N TYR A 119 10.75 4.08 1.58
CA TYR A 119 10.66 4.69 0.25
C TYR A 119 11.51 3.87 -0.72
N LEU A 120 10.90 3.41 -1.80
CA LEU A 120 11.61 2.79 -2.91
C LEU A 120 11.60 3.78 -4.08
N GLN A 121 12.76 4.38 -4.38
CA GLN A 121 12.95 5.14 -5.62
C GLN A 121 13.04 4.14 -6.78
N LYS A 122 12.24 4.34 -7.84
CA LYS A 122 12.47 3.69 -9.13
C LYS A 122 13.85 4.14 -9.62
N THR A 123 14.76 3.19 -9.80
CA THR A 123 16.09 3.38 -10.41
C THR A 123 15.99 3.27 -11.92
#